data_AF-K2PA24-F1
#
_entry.id   AF-K2PA24-F1
#
_cell.length_a   1.000
_cell.length_b   1.000
_cell.length_c   1.000
_cell.angle_alpha   90.00
_cell.angle_beta   90.00
_cell.angle_gamma   90.00
#
_symmetry.space_group_name_H-M   'P 1'
#
loop_
_entity.id
_entity.type
_entity.pdbx_description
1 polymer ?
#
loop_
_entity_poly.entity_id
_entity_poly.type
_entity_poly.pdbx_seq_one_letter_code
_entity_poly.pdbx_strand_id
1 'polypeptide(L)'
;MADRRPFDPQNPCDALADLARVQIAYYGSEVMSAPQYVRMAADPNGQFEALLIGLLTGVAGIAMSNIRPEAHAEVRSALLALIPDAVDNARDIFELPPLEPIQ
;
A
#
# COMPACT_ATOMS: atom_id res chain seq x y z
N MET A 1 -13.78 -13.22 12.00
CA MET A 1 -12.53 -13.44 11.25
C MET A 1 -12.94 -14.11 9.95
N ALA A 2 -12.92 -13.38 8.84
CA ALA A 2 -13.31 -13.94 7.55
C ALA A 2 -12.30 -15.02 7.17
N ASP A 3 -12.81 -16.19 6.80
CA ASP A 3 -12.03 -17.37 6.40
C ASP A 3 -11.22 -17.03 5.15
N ARG A 4 -9.97 -16.59 5.33
CA ARG A 4 -9.11 -16.17 4.22
C ARG A 4 -8.53 -17.41 3.56
N ARG A 5 -8.98 -17.66 2.33
CA ARG A 5 -8.35 -18.62 1.42
C ARG A 5 -6.83 -18.33 1.32
N PRO A 6 -5.96 -19.36 1.39
CA PRO A 6 -4.53 -19.20 1.15
C PRO A 6 -4.23 -18.63 -0.25
N PHE A 7 -3.15 -17.83 -0.35
CA PHE A 7 -2.67 -17.28 -1.62
C PHE A 7 -2.32 -18.40 -2.61
N ASP A 8 -2.79 -18.28 -3.85
CA ASP A 8 -2.56 -19.24 -4.93
C ASP A 8 -2.01 -18.52 -6.17
N PRO A 9 -0.71 -18.66 -6.50
CA PRO A 9 -0.10 -17.95 -7.61
C PRO A 9 -0.67 -18.35 -8.99
N GLN A 10 -1.45 -19.43 -9.08
CA GLN A 10 -2.13 -19.82 -10.32
C GLN A 10 -3.53 -19.19 -10.44
N ASN A 11 -4.06 -18.59 -9.38
CA ASN A 11 -5.28 -17.81 -9.44
C ASN A 11 -5.00 -16.43 -10.10
N PRO A 12 -5.73 -16.03 -11.16
CA PRO A 12 -5.46 -14.77 -11.85
C PRO A 12 -5.57 -13.51 -10.96
N CYS A 13 -6.45 -13.51 -9.96
CA CYS A 13 -6.59 -12.39 -9.04
C CYS A 13 -5.40 -12.29 -8.08
N ASP A 14 -4.97 -13.45 -7.55
CA ASP A 14 -3.80 -13.54 -6.66
C ASP A 14 -2.52 -13.17 -7.44
N ALA A 15 -2.38 -13.61 -8.70
CA ALA A 15 -1.25 -13.24 -9.56
C ALA A 15 -1.22 -11.74 -9.89
N LEU A 16 -2.38 -11.12 -10.15
CA LEU A 16 -2.47 -9.66 -10.35
C LEU A 16 -2.11 -8.89 -9.07
N ALA A 17 -2.61 -9.36 -7.92
CA ALA A 17 -2.29 -8.76 -6.62
C ALA A 17 -0.79 -8.87 -6.31
N ASP A 18 -0.17 -9.99 -6.65
CA ASP A 18 1.27 -10.22 -6.50
C ASP A 18 2.11 -9.31 -7.40
N LEU A 19 1.74 -9.20 -8.68
CA LEU A 19 2.41 -8.28 -9.60
C LEU A 19 2.31 -6.82 -9.11
N ALA A 20 1.11 -6.40 -8.70
CA ALA A 20 0.87 -5.04 -8.23
C ALA A 20 1.65 -4.71 -6.96
N ARG A 21 1.65 -5.59 -5.95
CA ARG A 21 2.39 -5.34 -4.69
C ARG A 21 3.89 -5.25 -4.94
N VAL A 22 4.44 -6.10 -5.82
CA VAL A 22 5.88 -6.09 -6.17
C VAL A 22 6.24 -4.80 -6.91
N GLN A 23 5.45 -4.41 -7.91
CA GLN A 23 5.70 -3.16 -8.65
C GLN A 23 5.63 -1.93 -7.75
N ILE A 24 4.66 -1.86 -6.83
CA ILE A 24 4.53 -0.74 -5.89
C ILE A 24 5.74 -0.68 -4.94
N ALA A 25 6.21 -1.83 -4.45
CA ALA A 25 7.39 -1.89 -3.58
C ALA A 25 8.65 -1.37 -4.29
N TYR A 26 8.89 -1.78 -5.54
CA TYR A 26 10.01 -1.27 -6.33
C TYR A 26 9.87 0.22 -6.66
N TYR A 27 8.68 0.65 -7.08
CA TYR A 27 8.42 2.05 -7.43
C TYR A 27 8.68 3.00 -6.25
N GLY A 28 8.28 2.61 -5.04
CA GLY A 28 8.59 3.39 -3.82
C GLY A 28 10.09 3.57 -3.60
N SER A 29 10.87 2.49 -3.75
CA SER A 29 12.33 2.53 -3.63
C SER A 29 12.99 3.41 -4.71
N GLU A 30 12.53 3.29 -5.96
CA GLU A 30 13.05 4.10 -7.07
C GLU A 30 12.78 5.59 -6.84
N VAL A 31 11.55 5.95 -6.47
CA VAL A 31 11.15 7.34 -6.19
C VAL A 31 12.01 7.93 -5.06
N MET A 32 12.23 7.18 -3.97
CA MET A 32 13.05 7.67 -2.85
C MET A 32 14.52 7.91 -3.24
N SER A 33 15.05 7.12 -4.17
CA SER A 33 16.43 7.23 -4.65
C SER A 33 16.63 8.26 -5.78
N ALA A 34 15.55 8.85 -6.29
CA ALA A 34 15.64 9.68 -7.49
C ALA A 34 16.42 11.00 -7.22
N PRO A 35 17.31 11.42 -8.14
CA PRO A 35 18.21 12.56 -7.92
C PRO A 35 17.52 13.86 -7.50
N GLN A 36 16.30 14.10 -7.99
CA GLN A 36 15.50 15.28 -7.69
C GLN A 36 15.02 15.36 -6.23
N TYR A 37 15.00 14.24 -5.49
CA TYR A 37 14.56 14.18 -4.10
C TYR A 37 15.73 14.02 -3.11
N VAL A 38 16.98 13.98 -3.58
CA VAL A 38 18.18 13.85 -2.73
C VAL A 38 18.25 14.92 -1.63
N ARG A 39 17.73 16.13 -1.88
CA ARG A 39 17.68 17.21 -0.87
C ARG A 39 16.73 16.92 0.28
N MET A 40 15.73 16.06 0.07
CA MET A 40 14.80 15.62 1.10
C MET A 40 15.42 14.55 2.01
N ALA A 41 16.57 13.96 1.65
CA ALA A 41 17.27 13.00 2.51
C ALA A 41 17.74 13.60 3.84
N ALA A 42 17.83 14.93 3.95
CA ALA A 42 18.10 15.63 5.20
C ALA A 42 16.91 15.62 6.19
N ASP A 43 15.70 15.32 5.69
CA ASP A 43 14.49 15.10 6.48
C ASP A 43 13.79 13.81 6.00
N PRO A 44 14.28 12.63 6.43
CA PRO A 44 13.72 11.35 6.03
C PRO A 44 12.23 11.22 6.35
N ASN A 45 11.77 11.78 7.48
CA ASN A 45 10.37 11.68 7.88
C ASN A 45 9.46 12.45 6.92
N GLY A 46 9.82 13.69 6.57
CA GLY A 46 9.09 14.47 5.58
C GLY A 46 9.11 13.84 4.19
N GLN A 47 10.21 13.19 3.80
CA GLN A 47 10.31 12.45 2.55
C GLN A 47 9.39 11.22 2.52
N PHE A 48 9.37 10.45 3.60
CA PHE A 48 8.48 9.29 3.74
C PHE A 48 7.00 9.70 3.77
N GLU A 49 6.64 10.76 4.50
CA GLU A 49 5.26 11.26 4.54
C GLU A 49 4.79 11.68 3.14
N ALA A 50 5.61 12.43 2.40
CA ALA A 50 5.29 12.84 1.03
C ALA A 50 5.09 11.63 0.08
N LEU A 51 5.95 10.62 0.19
CA LEU A 51 5.82 9.39 -0.58
C LEU A 51 4.50 8.65 -0.25
N LEU A 52 4.20 8.49 1.04
CA LEU A 52 3.00 7.81 1.51
C LEU A 52 1.73 8.52 1.04
N ILE A 53 1.68 9.85 1.14
CA ILE A 53 0.56 10.65 0.62
C ILE A 53 0.37 10.39 -0.88
N GLY A 54 1.45 10.40 -1.67
CA GLY A 54 1.40 10.14 -3.10
C GLY A 54 0.87 8.72 -3.43
N LEU A 55 1.41 7.70 -2.77
CA LEU A 55 0.99 6.30 -2.97
C LEU A 55 -0.47 6.08 -2.59
N LEU A 56 -0.90 6.58 -1.42
CA LEU A 56 -2.29 6.46 -0.96
C LEU A 56 -3.25 7.22 -1.88
N THR A 57 -2.86 8.39 -2.39
CA THR A 57 -3.66 9.14 -3.36
C THR A 57 -3.83 8.37 -4.66
N GLY A 58 -2.75 7.74 -5.17
CA GLY A 58 -2.81 6.88 -6.35
C GLY A 58 -3.75 5.69 -6.18
N VAL A 59 -3.62 4.96 -5.07
CA VAL A 59 -4.49 3.81 -4.74
C VAL A 59 -5.96 4.24 -4.62
N ALA A 60 -6.23 5.34 -3.90
CA ALA A 60 -7.58 5.87 -3.76
C ALA A 60 -8.14 6.32 -5.13
N GLY A 61 -7.32 6.96 -5.97
CA GLY A 61 -7.69 7.36 -7.32
C GLY A 61 -8.08 6.18 -8.21
N ILE A 62 -7.31 5.08 -8.17
CA ILE A 62 -7.64 3.84 -8.89
C ILE A 62 -9.01 3.32 -8.43
N ALA A 63 -9.21 3.20 -7.12
CA ALA A 63 -10.46 2.69 -6.56
C ALA A 63 -11.66 3.57 -6.92
N MET A 64 -11.51 4.90 -6.85
CA MET A 64 -12.61 5.85 -7.06
C MET A 64 -12.90 6.13 -8.53
N SER A 65 -11.92 6.00 -9.44
CA SER A 65 -12.05 6.37 -10.86
C SER A 65 -13.17 5.65 -11.62
N ASN A 66 -13.55 4.44 -11.18
CA ASN A 66 -14.59 3.62 -11.81
C ASN A 66 -15.85 3.50 -10.97
N ILE A 67 -15.95 4.25 -9.86
CA ILE A 67 -17.06 4.17 -8.92
C ILE A 67 -17.84 5.48 -8.94
N ARG A 68 -19.17 5.36 -8.87
CA ARG A 68 -20.04 6.54 -8.83
C ARG A 68 -19.78 7.37 -7.57
N PRO A 69 -19.87 8.71 -7.64
CA PRO A 69 -19.56 9.59 -6.52
C PRO A 69 -20.28 9.23 -5.21
N GLU A 70 -21.51 8.73 -5.31
CA GLU A 70 -22.35 8.39 -4.14
C GLU A 70 -21.77 7.24 -3.32
N ALA A 71 -20.98 6.36 -3.94
CA ALA A 71 -20.34 5.23 -3.29
C ALA A 71 -18.91 5.52 -2.80
N HIS A 72 -18.36 6.73 -3.04
CA HIS A 72 -16.99 7.07 -2.63
C HIS A 72 -16.77 6.98 -1.12
N ALA A 73 -17.80 7.26 -0.30
CA ALA A 73 -17.73 7.12 1.15
C ALA A 73 -17.54 5.65 1.59
N GLU A 74 -18.25 4.72 0.95
CA GLU A 74 -18.12 3.28 1.21
C GLU A 74 -16.74 2.77 0.79
N VAL A 75 -16.27 3.20 -0.38
CA VAL A 75 -14.92 2.86 -0.88
C VAL A 75 -13.84 3.36 0.06
N ARG A 76 -13.94 4.61 0.54
CA ARG A 76 -13.02 5.15 1.54
C ARG A 76 -13.01 4.29 2.81
N SER A 77 -14.18 3.90 3.31
CA SER A 77 -14.28 3.04 4.50
C SER A 77 -13.64 1.67 4.27
N ALA A 78 -13.86 1.07 3.10
CA ALA A 78 -13.28 -0.22 2.75
C ALA A 78 -11.76 -0.15 2.64
N LEU A 79 -11.21 0.91 2.02
CA LEU A 79 -9.77 1.13 1.93
C LEU A 79 -9.13 1.27 3.32
N LEU A 80 -9.75 2.05 4.22
CA LEU A 80 -9.26 2.20 5.60
C LEU A 80 -9.27 0.87 6.37
N ALA A 81 -10.30 0.04 6.17
CA ALA A 81 -10.40 -1.26 6.82
C ALA A 81 -9.33 -2.27 6.35
N LEU A 82 -8.74 -2.07 5.17
CA LEU A 82 -7.68 -2.92 4.61
C LEU A 82 -6.27 -2.53 5.08
N ILE A 83 -6.09 -1.35 5.68
CA ILE A 83 -4.77 -0.87 6.12
C ILE A 83 -4.07 -1.84 7.08
N PRO A 84 -4.72 -2.37 8.13
CA PRO A 84 -4.06 -3.31 9.05
C PRO A 84 -3.51 -4.54 8.32
N ASP A 85 -4.30 -5.12 7.43
CA ASP A 85 -3.88 -6.29 6.65
C ASP A 85 -2.75 -5.96 5.68
N ALA A 86 -2.78 -4.78 5.06
CA ALA A 86 -1.71 -4.32 4.18
C ALA A 86 -0.38 -4.16 4.95
N VAL A 87 -0.43 -3.69 6.20
CA VAL A 87 0.74 -3.58 7.08
C VAL A 87 1.28 -4.97 7.43
N ASP A 88 0.43 -5.91 7.85
CA ASP A 88 0.84 -7.28 8.17
C ASP A 88 1.47 -7.97 6.94
N ASN A 89 0.82 -7.87 5.77
CA ASN A 89 1.35 -8.42 4.52
C ASN A 89 2.70 -7.80 4.12
N ALA A 90 2.87 -6.48 4.28
CA ALA A 90 4.15 -5.82 3.99
C ALA A 90 5.26 -6.32 4.93
N ARG A 91 4.93 -6.55 6.19
CA ARG A 91 5.86 -7.08 7.19
C ARG A 91 6.26 -8.51 6.89
N ASP A 92 5.34 -9.35 6.43
CA ASP A 92 5.64 -10.71 5.97
C ASP A 92 6.60 -10.71 4.78
N ILE A 93 6.41 -9.80 3.81
CA ILE A 93 7.28 -9.68 2.63
C ILE A 93 8.73 -9.32 3.01
N PHE A 94 8.90 -8.45 4.00
CA PHE A 94 10.21 -7.98 4.45
C PHE A 94 10.73 -8.72 5.69
N GLU A 95 10.07 -9.81 6.11
CA GLU A 95 10.40 -10.61 7.30
C GLU A 95 10.59 -9.77 8.59
N LEU A 96 9.72 -8.76 8.80
CA LEU A 96 9.85 -7.80 9.90
C LEU A 96 9.33 -8.34 11.25
N PRO A 97 9.94 -7.96 12.39
CA PRO A 97 9.54 -8.42 13.74
C PRO A 97 8.18 -7.86 14.17
N PRO A 98 7.32 -8.61 14.89
CA PRO A 98 5.90 -8.28 15.16
C PRO A 98 5.69 -6.88 15.74
N LEU A 99 4.54 -6.27 15.44
CA LEU A 99 4.17 -4.98 16.03
C LEU A 99 3.81 -5.17 17.50
N GLU A 100 4.31 -4.28 18.36
CA GLU A 100 3.80 -4.18 19.73
C GLU A 100 2.34 -3.70 19.70
N PRO A 101 1.48 -4.16 20.63
CA PRO A 101 0.11 -3.68 20.73
C PRO A 101 0.08 -2.16 20.87
N ILE A 102 -0.81 -1.50 20.11
CA ILE A 102 -1.10 -0.08 20.30
C ILE A 102 -1.64 0.10 21.74
N GLN A 103 -0.95 0.91 22.55
CA GLN A 103 -1.40 1.29 23.90
C GLN A 103 -2.59 2.24 23.86
#